data_AF-A0A840IFC8-F1
#
_entry.id   AF-A0A840IFC8-F1
#
_cell.length_a   1.000
_cell.length_b   1.000
_cell.length_c   1.000
_cell.angle_alpha   90.00
_cell.angle_beta   90.00
_cell.angle_gamma   90.00
#
_symmetry.space_group_name_H-M   'P 1'
#
loop_
_entity.id
_entity.type
_entity.pdbx_description
1 polymer ?
#
loop_
_entity_poly.entity_id
_entity_poly.type
_entity_poly.pdbx_seq_one_letter_code
_entity_poly.pdbx_strand_id
1 'polypeptide(L)'
;MDRDGTVRRVNDPALPPLNSPLGELPALRKAYGGPQARAAATTTTPRLRRTAQRNVTRALRGLLKRRQVTRAVYNGHKRTLDDAVATAARLGGTRGAAIQSVLNNTSHMASSGNLTASRLPAAFLTLRRNREWWTSGRLLSYGQRVEFNDSELVWQYYPGEGIQLQVLGTFGKANGLWMSKDRDKLGNLLDEMRALASTRGGALAWEYYFYFGGGKPPWASAMAQATGLQVYARASQLLRKPAYLETAKKGVRLFGVGAPAGVGVKTNAGRRFLLYSYAPSQQVLNGFVQTLVGLNDYWAISRDARARRLFRAGERQARLDLAASDTGAWSLYQVGGSEADLGYQELVTEFIGNLCDRSRIAFWCEADRRFSRYLKEPPTLQLITRRVRAGAQTLVRFRVSKISKVGLTIRTPSGATSLSTSATVSRGPHGYAWKVPSTPGTYDVVLTGTDLAGNDGRETFTLTVLGRART
;
A
#
# COMPACT_ATOMS: atom_id res chain seq x y z
N MET A 1 -24.03 2.15 -6.08
CA MET A 1 -25.25 1.93 -5.30
C MET A 1 -26.15 3.12 -5.57
N ASP A 2 -27.39 2.88 -5.99
CA ASP A 2 -28.37 3.96 -6.13
C ASP A 2 -28.91 4.38 -4.75
N ARG A 3 -29.80 5.38 -4.76
CA ARG A 3 -30.44 5.91 -3.55
C ARG A 3 -31.29 4.86 -2.83
N ASP A 4 -31.74 3.82 -3.53
CA ASP A 4 -32.60 2.75 -3.00
C ASP A 4 -31.77 1.59 -2.42
N GLY A 5 -30.44 1.66 -2.47
CA GLY A 5 -29.54 0.63 -1.95
C GLY A 5 -29.21 -0.47 -2.95
N THR A 6 -29.65 -0.37 -4.21
CA THR A 6 -29.44 -1.38 -5.24
C THR A 6 -28.06 -1.20 -5.88
N VAL A 7 -27.33 -2.32 -6.03
CA VAL A 7 -26.03 -2.37 -6.70
C VAL A 7 -26.27 -2.68 -8.18
N ARG A 8 -26.10 -1.67 -9.05
CA ARG A 8 -26.34 -1.79 -10.50
C ARG A 8 -25.12 -2.23 -11.32
N ARG A 9 -23.93 -2.21 -10.71
CA ARG A 9 -22.65 -2.55 -11.35
C ARG A 9 -21.71 -3.18 -10.34
N VAL A 10 -21.02 -4.25 -10.73
CA VAL A 10 -20.10 -4.99 -9.85
C VAL A 10 -18.63 -4.76 -10.20
N ASN A 11 -18.32 -4.31 -11.41
CA ASN A 11 -16.95 -4.07 -11.89
C ASN A 11 -16.85 -2.76 -12.67
N ASP A 12 -16.04 -1.81 -12.20
CA ASP A 12 -15.67 -0.61 -12.93
C ASP A 12 -14.36 -0.84 -13.72
N PRO A 13 -14.37 -0.89 -15.06
CA PRO A 13 -13.20 -1.16 -15.88
C PRO A 13 -12.17 -0.03 -15.84
N ALA A 14 -12.56 1.18 -15.42
CA ALA A 14 -11.61 2.26 -15.21
C ALA A 14 -10.81 2.09 -13.90
N LEU A 15 -11.34 1.31 -12.96
CA LEU A 15 -10.73 1.09 -11.66
C LEU A 15 -9.60 0.06 -11.78
N PRO A 16 -8.40 0.36 -11.27
CA PRO A 16 -7.35 -0.66 -11.20
C PRO A 16 -7.82 -1.86 -10.37
N PRO A 17 -7.43 -3.10 -10.71
CA PRO A 17 -7.77 -4.29 -9.92
C PRO A 17 -7.50 -4.12 -8.42
N LEU A 18 -8.18 -4.90 -7.55
CA LEU A 18 -7.93 -4.85 -6.10
C LEU A 18 -6.45 -5.08 -5.76
N ASN A 19 -5.82 -5.96 -6.54
CA ASN A 19 -4.42 -6.37 -6.40
C ASN A 19 -3.45 -5.38 -7.06
N SER A 20 -3.96 -4.33 -7.72
CA SER A 20 -3.15 -3.30 -8.38
C SER A 20 -2.69 -2.25 -7.36
N PRO A 21 -1.45 -1.75 -7.50
CA PRO A 21 -0.85 -0.76 -6.60
C PRO A 21 -1.47 0.62 -6.80
N LEU A 22 -2.15 0.87 -7.92
CA LEU A 22 -2.96 2.07 -8.11
C LEU A 22 -4.34 1.94 -7.47
N GLY A 23 -4.66 0.79 -6.88
CA GLY A 23 -5.94 0.51 -6.27
C GLY A 23 -5.88 0.33 -4.74
N GLU A 24 -4.94 -0.48 -4.26
CA GLU A 24 -4.63 -0.82 -2.86
C GLU A 24 -3.73 0.18 -2.12
N LEU A 25 -4.01 0.58 -0.86
CA LEU A 25 -2.92 0.96 0.05
C LEU A 25 -2.18 -0.32 0.50
N PRO A 26 -0.86 -0.43 0.27
CA PRO A 26 -0.10 -1.61 0.66
C PRO A 26 -0.21 -1.94 2.16
N ALA A 27 -0.66 -3.13 2.53
CA ALA A 27 -0.72 -3.52 3.94
C ALA A 27 0.68 -3.48 4.59
N LEU A 28 0.80 -2.86 5.77
CA LEU A 28 2.05 -2.88 6.52
C LEU A 28 2.33 -4.30 7.02
N ARG A 29 3.42 -4.91 6.53
CA ARG A 29 3.88 -6.22 7.03
C ARG A 29 4.46 -6.08 8.44
N LYS A 30 4.32 -7.15 9.23
CA LYS A 30 4.70 -7.36 10.64
C LYS A 30 6.15 -7.02 11.07
N ALA A 31 7.00 -6.46 10.19
CA ALA A 31 8.40 -6.16 10.51
C ALA A 31 8.57 -5.19 11.69
N TYR A 32 7.52 -4.47 12.06
CA TYR A 32 7.37 -3.85 13.37
C TYR A 32 6.30 -4.62 14.13
N GLY A 33 6.70 -5.30 15.22
CA GLY A 33 5.86 -6.16 16.07
C GLY A 33 4.76 -5.42 16.84
N GLY A 34 4.04 -4.52 16.20
CA GLY A 34 2.74 -4.07 16.68
C GLY A 34 1.66 -5.07 16.26
N PRO A 35 0.67 -5.35 17.11
CA PRO A 35 -0.49 -6.11 16.68
C PRO A 35 -1.04 -5.46 15.41
N GLN A 36 -1.25 -6.25 14.35
CA GLN A 36 -2.29 -5.90 13.40
C GLN A 36 -3.50 -5.62 14.27
N ALA A 37 -3.95 -4.38 14.34
CA ALA A 37 -5.29 -4.12 14.81
C ALA A 37 -6.20 -4.82 13.79
N ARG A 38 -6.43 -6.13 13.96
CA ARG A 38 -7.79 -6.63 13.94
C ARG A 38 -8.46 -5.79 15.02
N ALA A 39 -8.90 -4.60 14.62
CA ALA A 39 -9.77 -3.81 15.46
C ALA A 39 -10.96 -4.73 15.67
N ALA A 40 -10.99 -5.38 16.85
CA ALA A 40 -12.19 -5.99 17.36
C ALA A 40 -13.28 -4.95 17.11
N ALA A 41 -14.32 -5.33 16.37
CA ALA A 41 -15.42 -4.44 16.02
C ALA A 41 -15.74 -3.64 17.28
N THR A 42 -15.41 -2.34 17.29
CA THR A 42 -15.45 -1.58 18.53
C THR A 42 -16.89 -1.62 18.98
N THR A 43 -17.17 -2.25 20.11
CA THR A 43 -18.53 -2.41 20.60
C THR A 43 -19.14 -1.02 20.70
N THR A 44 -20.22 -0.81 19.97
CA THR A 44 -20.84 0.50 19.80
C THR A 44 -21.51 0.91 21.11
N THR A 45 -20.80 1.58 22.02
CA THR A 45 -21.36 2.01 23.31
C THR A 45 -21.98 3.41 23.25
N PRO A 46 -23.05 3.69 24.02
CA PRO A 46 -23.63 5.03 24.15
C PRO A 46 -22.59 6.10 24.54
N ARG A 47 -21.62 5.74 25.39
CA ARG A 47 -20.55 6.63 25.84
C ARG A 47 -19.63 7.07 24.69
N LEU A 48 -19.24 6.15 23.81
CA LEU A 48 -18.42 6.46 22.64
C LEU A 48 -19.17 7.38 21.65
N ARG A 49 -20.44 7.08 21.36
CA ARG A 49 -21.32 7.93 20.53
C ARG A 49 -21.39 9.37 21.06
N ARG A 50 -21.72 9.53 22.34
CA ARG A 50 -21.83 10.86 23.00
C ARG A 50 -20.51 11.61 22.98
N THR A 51 -19.39 10.90 23.22
CA THR A 51 -18.05 11.51 23.19
C THR A 51 -17.71 12.02 21.79
N ALA A 52 -17.95 11.21 20.76
CA ALA A 52 -17.73 11.61 19.38
C ALA A 52 -18.58 12.83 19.00
N GLN A 53 -19.88 12.80 19.28
CA GLN A 53 -20.79 13.90 19.00
C GLN A 53 -20.34 15.20 19.68
N ARG A 54 -19.96 15.14 20.96
CA ARG A 54 -19.49 16.29 21.73
C ARG A 54 -18.21 16.89 21.15
N ASN A 55 -17.21 16.05 20.88
CA ASN A 55 -15.91 16.50 20.37
C ASN A 55 -16.06 17.18 19.01
N VAL A 56 -16.77 16.55 18.08
CA VAL A 56 -16.99 17.08 16.73
C VAL A 56 -17.84 18.36 16.78
N THR A 57 -18.89 18.39 17.60
CA THR A 57 -19.71 19.60 17.77
C THR A 57 -18.89 20.77 18.33
N ARG A 58 -18.02 20.52 19.33
CA ARG A 58 -17.13 21.55 19.87
C ARG A 58 -16.18 22.09 18.82
N ALA A 59 -15.58 21.21 18.00
CA ALA A 59 -14.70 21.62 16.90
C ALA A 59 -15.45 22.48 15.87
N LEU A 60 -16.64 22.05 15.42
CA LEU A 60 -17.48 22.82 14.50
C LEU A 60 -17.85 24.21 15.05
N ARG A 61 -18.23 24.31 16.33
CA ARG A 61 -18.51 25.60 16.99
C ARG A 61 -17.26 26.49 17.02
N GLY A 62 -16.09 25.90 17.28
CA GLY A 62 -14.81 26.62 17.25
C GLY A 62 -14.50 27.21 15.88
N LEU A 63 -14.72 26.45 14.81
CA LEU A 63 -14.55 26.92 13.42
C LEU A 63 -15.53 28.06 13.10
N LEU A 64 -16.79 27.95 13.54
CA LEU A 64 -17.80 29.00 13.37
C LEU A 64 -17.40 30.29 14.12
N LYS A 65 -16.98 30.17 15.40
CA LYS A 65 -16.57 31.32 16.22
C LYS A 65 -15.38 32.07 15.61
N ARG A 66 -14.43 31.32 15.00
CA ARG A 66 -13.28 31.89 14.27
C ARG A 66 -13.61 32.36 12.86
N ARG A 67 -14.88 32.34 12.44
CA ARG A 67 -15.34 32.69 11.09
C ARG A 67 -14.66 31.89 9.97
N GLN A 68 -14.17 30.68 10.29
CA GLN A 68 -13.57 29.76 9.32
C GLN A 68 -14.62 28.96 8.54
N VAL A 69 -15.87 28.96 9.02
CA VAL A 69 -17.04 28.40 8.33
C VAL A 69 -18.24 29.30 8.54
N THR A 70 -19.19 29.29 7.59
CA THR A 70 -20.46 30.00 7.72
C THR A 70 -21.43 29.25 8.64
N ARG A 71 -22.50 29.94 9.10
CA ARG A 71 -23.57 29.31 9.88
C ARG A 71 -24.25 28.18 9.10
N ALA A 72 -24.46 28.36 7.78
CA ALA A 72 -25.04 27.34 6.92
C ALA A 72 -24.17 26.07 6.86
N VAL A 73 -22.85 26.23 6.68
CA VAL A 73 -21.89 25.11 6.68
C VAL A 73 -21.87 24.41 8.04
N TYR A 74 -21.84 25.16 9.15
CA TYR A 74 -21.94 24.60 10.49
C TYR A 74 -23.22 23.77 10.67
N ASN A 75 -24.38 24.32 10.30
CA ASN A 75 -25.67 23.64 10.46
C ASN A 75 -25.75 22.36 9.62
N GLY A 76 -25.26 22.40 8.38
CA GLY A 76 -25.23 21.22 7.49
C GLY A 76 -24.36 20.09 8.04
N HIS A 77 -23.16 20.40 8.52
CA HIS A 77 -22.28 19.42 9.14
C HIS A 77 -22.84 18.91 10.47
N LYS A 78 -23.42 19.79 11.29
CA LYS A 78 -24.06 19.38 12.56
C LYS A 78 -25.20 18.39 12.32
N ARG A 79 -26.07 18.62 11.34
CA ARG A 79 -27.11 17.66 10.94
C ARG A 79 -26.50 16.32 10.51
N THR A 80 -25.48 16.35 9.64
CA THR A 80 -24.80 15.12 9.19
C THR A 80 -24.22 14.31 10.35
N LEU A 81 -23.63 14.99 11.36
CA LEU A 81 -23.13 14.36 12.58
C LEU A 81 -24.26 13.71 13.38
N ASP A 82 -25.35 14.45 13.61
CA ASP A 82 -26.48 13.97 14.40
C ASP A 82 -27.15 12.76 13.74
N ASP A 83 -27.35 12.80 12.42
CA ASP A 83 -27.88 11.68 11.64
C ASP A 83 -26.99 10.43 11.76
N ALA A 84 -25.66 10.60 11.69
CA ALA A 84 -24.71 9.50 11.80
C ALA A 84 -24.73 8.89 13.21
N VAL A 85 -24.83 9.71 14.26
CA VAL A 85 -24.95 9.25 15.65
C VAL A 85 -26.27 8.50 15.87
N ALA A 86 -27.39 9.03 15.37
CA ALA A 86 -28.68 8.37 15.46
C ALA A 86 -28.70 7.04 14.70
N THR A 87 -28.12 7.01 13.49
CA THR A 87 -28.03 5.77 12.69
C THR A 87 -27.16 4.72 13.38
N ALA A 88 -26.00 5.11 13.93
CA ALA A 88 -25.14 4.20 14.69
C ALA A 88 -25.79 3.67 15.98
N ALA A 89 -26.73 4.42 16.57
CA ALA A 89 -27.50 3.96 17.72
C ALA A 89 -28.59 2.95 17.35
N ARG A 90 -29.18 3.09 16.16
CA ARG A 90 -30.22 2.19 15.63
C ARG A 90 -29.65 0.89 15.09
N LEU A 91 -28.48 0.93 14.45
CA LEU A 91 -27.87 -0.24 13.82
C LEU A 91 -26.99 -1.03 14.81
N GLY A 92 -27.19 -2.36 14.84
CA GLY A 92 -26.34 -3.31 15.56
C GLY A 92 -25.22 -3.92 14.71
N GLY A 93 -24.40 -4.76 15.34
CA GLY A 93 -23.38 -5.58 14.67
C GLY A 93 -22.38 -4.79 13.82
N THR A 94 -21.93 -5.41 12.72
CA THR A 94 -20.94 -4.83 11.79
C THR A 94 -21.36 -3.46 11.24
N ARG A 95 -22.64 -3.28 10.94
CA ARG A 95 -23.18 -2.01 10.38
C ARG A 95 -23.04 -0.86 11.38
N GLY A 96 -23.48 -1.07 12.62
CA GLY A 96 -23.34 -0.09 13.69
C GLY A 96 -21.88 0.22 14.03
N ALA A 97 -21.04 -0.83 14.10
CA ALA A 97 -19.62 -0.68 14.38
C ALA A 97 -18.89 0.13 13.29
N ALA A 98 -19.20 -0.10 12.00
CA ALA A 98 -18.58 0.61 10.90
C ALA A 98 -18.87 2.13 10.94
N ILE A 99 -20.13 2.54 11.19
CA ILE A 99 -20.46 3.97 11.36
C ILE A 99 -19.79 4.54 12.61
N GLN A 100 -19.78 3.79 13.72
CA GLN A 100 -19.13 4.21 14.96
C GLN A 100 -17.63 4.47 14.77
N SER A 101 -16.95 3.66 13.97
CA SER A 101 -15.54 3.85 13.66
C SER A 101 -15.26 5.17 12.92
N VAL A 102 -16.09 5.53 11.94
CA VAL A 102 -15.96 6.83 11.26
C VAL A 102 -16.23 8.00 12.19
N LEU A 103 -17.20 7.86 13.10
CA LEU A 103 -17.43 8.83 14.18
C LEU A 103 -16.21 8.96 15.10
N ASN A 104 -15.56 7.85 15.45
CA ASN A 104 -14.35 7.84 16.27
C ASN A 104 -13.18 8.52 15.56
N ASN A 105 -12.99 8.27 14.27
CA ASN A 105 -11.96 8.92 13.45
C ASN A 105 -12.16 10.43 13.37
N THR A 106 -13.40 10.86 13.11
CA THR A 106 -13.76 12.28 13.07
C THR A 106 -13.61 12.94 14.45
N SER A 107 -14.00 12.24 15.51
CA SER A 107 -13.81 12.66 16.90
C SER A 107 -12.34 12.81 17.28
N HIS A 108 -11.48 11.87 16.87
CA HIS A 108 -10.05 11.93 17.10
C HIS A 108 -9.42 13.16 16.43
N MET A 109 -9.77 13.42 15.17
CA MET A 109 -9.34 14.64 14.48
C MET A 109 -9.85 15.89 15.18
N ALA A 110 -11.10 15.89 15.67
CA ALA A 110 -11.66 17.02 16.41
C ALA A 110 -10.92 17.27 17.73
N SER A 111 -10.64 16.23 18.52
CA SER A 111 -9.96 16.36 19.81
C SER A 111 -8.47 16.69 19.67
N SER A 112 -7.83 16.29 18.57
CA SER A 112 -6.42 16.60 18.28
C SER A 112 -6.21 17.93 17.54
N GLY A 113 -7.27 18.73 17.35
CA GLY A 113 -7.18 20.00 16.62
C GLY A 113 -6.98 19.85 15.10
N ASN A 114 -7.09 18.63 14.56
CA ASN A 114 -6.90 18.31 13.16
C ASN A 114 -8.17 18.40 12.31
N LEU A 115 -9.35 18.52 12.89
CA LEU A 115 -10.59 18.77 12.13
C LEU A 115 -10.69 20.27 11.77
N THR A 116 -9.99 20.65 10.71
CA THR A 116 -9.95 22.03 10.18
C THR A 116 -11.05 22.28 9.15
N ALA A 117 -11.32 23.55 8.84
CA ALA A 117 -12.31 23.93 7.83
C ALA A 117 -12.07 23.24 6.47
N SER A 118 -10.81 23.16 6.02
CA SER A 118 -10.45 22.49 4.75
C SER A 118 -10.63 20.97 4.76
N ARG A 119 -10.77 20.34 5.94
CA ARG A 119 -10.96 18.88 6.07
C ARG A 119 -12.42 18.49 6.27
N LEU A 120 -13.31 19.46 6.55
CA LEU A 120 -14.73 19.19 6.75
C LEU A 120 -15.41 18.52 5.54
N PRO A 121 -15.18 18.95 4.28
CA PRO A 121 -15.85 18.34 3.13
C PRO A 121 -15.64 16.83 3.06
N ALA A 122 -14.38 16.38 3.13
CA ALA A 122 -14.05 14.97 3.06
C ALA A 122 -14.50 14.19 4.31
N ALA A 123 -14.25 14.69 5.52
CA ALA A 123 -14.63 13.99 6.75
C ALA A 123 -16.16 13.76 6.85
N PHE A 124 -16.95 14.77 6.48
CA PHE A 124 -18.42 14.67 6.55
C PHE A 124 -19.03 13.95 5.35
N LEU A 125 -18.38 13.96 4.19
CA LEU A 125 -18.77 13.08 3.09
C LEU A 125 -18.58 11.61 3.49
N THR A 126 -17.46 11.26 4.14
CA THR A 126 -17.23 9.89 4.65
C THR A 126 -18.32 9.46 5.63
N LEU A 127 -18.72 10.32 6.57
CA LEU A 127 -19.85 10.03 7.48
C LEU A 127 -21.15 9.76 6.72
N ARG A 128 -21.47 10.59 5.73
CA ARG A 128 -22.68 10.45 4.90
C ARG A 128 -22.68 9.14 4.11
N ARG A 129 -21.59 8.81 3.43
CA ARG A 129 -21.49 7.59 2.62
C ARG A 129 -21.53 6.32 3.47
N ASN A 130 -20.94 6.34 4.66
CA ASN A 130 -21.08 5.22 5.60
C ASN A 130 -22.52 5.06 6.07
N ARG A 131 -23.22 6.15 6.40
CA ARG A 131 -24.64 6.08 6.75
C ARG A 131 -25.47 5.48 5.62
N GLU A 132 -25.25 5.95 4.40
CA GLU A 132 -25.93 5.50 3.19
C GLU A 132 -25.70 3.99 2.95
N TRP A 133 -24.43 3.56 2.86
CA TRP A 133 -24.11 2.15 2.61
C TRP A 133 -24.56 1.22 3.74
N TRP A 134 -24.25 1.54 5.00
CA TRP A 134 -24.51 0.61 6.09
C TRP A 134 -25.98 0.54 6.48
N THR A 135 -26.84 1.40 5.95
CA THR A 135 -28.30 1.29 6.16
C THR A 135 -28.94 0.28 5.21
N SER A 136 -28.56 0.24 3.94
CA SER A 136 -29.25 -0.58 2.91
C SER A 136 -28.31 -1.50 2.11
N GLY A 137 -27.04 -1.15 1.97
CA GLY A 137 -26.06 -1.92 1.21
C GLY A 137 -25.71 -3.26 1.86
N ARG A 138 -25.15 -4.19 1.06
CA ARG A 138 -24.68 -5.50 1.54
C ARG A 138 -23.47 -5.39 2.48
N LEU A 139 -23.23 -6.44 3.27
CA LEU A 139 -21.98 -6.58 4.02
C LEU A 139 -20.78 -6.68 3.05
N LEU A 140 -19.64 -6.17 3.50
CA LEU A 140 -18.42 -6.07 2.71
C LEU A 140 -17.31 -6.90 3.33
N SER A 141 -16.45 -7.48 2.50
CA SER A 141 -15.18 -8.09 2.92
C SER A 141 -14.05 -7.05 2.98
N TYR A 142 -12.97 -7.36 3.72
CA TYR A 142 -11.77 -6.52 3.76
C TYR A 142 -11.32 -6.14 2.34
N GLY A 143 -11.05 -4.85 2.12
CA GLY A 143 -10.54 -4.34 0.84
C GLY A 143 -11.60 -4.16 -0.24
N GLN A 144 -12.83 -4.63 -0.02
CA GLN A 144 -13.88 -4.50 -1.02
C GLN A 144 -14.21 -3.03 -1.29
N ARG A 145 -14.22 -2.67 -2.58
CA ARG A 145 -14.54 -1.31 -3.04
C ARG A 145 -16.02 -1.14 -3.38
N VAL A 146 -16.52 0.06 -3.16
CA VAL A 146 -17.90 0.46 -3.45
C VAL A 146 -17.94 1.86 -4.06
N GLU A 147 -18.97 2.12 -4.85
CA GLU A 147 -19.24 3.41 -5.49
C GLU A 147 -20.72 3.77 -5.33
N PHE A 148 -21.02 5.05 -5.47
CA PHE A 148 -22.36 5.62 -5.34
C PHE A 148 -22.76 6.23 -6.69
N ASN A 149 -24.00 6.05 -7.12
CA ASN A 149 -24.37 6.39 -8.50
C ASN A 149 -24.31 7.90 -8.82
N ASP A 150 -24.23 8.75 -7.79
CA ASP A 150 -24.11 10.20 -7.89
C ASP A 150 -22.66 10.71 -7.74
N SER A 151 -21.65 9.82 -7.83
CA SER A 151 -20.25 10.14 -7.58
C SER A 151 -19.32 9.19 -8.32
N GLU A 152 -18.17 9.70 -8.76
CA GLU A 152 -17.12 8.89 -9.37
C GLU A 152 -16.05 8.43 -8.36
N LEU A 153 -16.20 8.79 -7.08
CA LEU A 153 -15.26 8.50 -6.02
C LEU A 153 -15.25 7.02 -5.64
N VAL A 154 -14.05 6.51 -5.36
CA VAL A 154 -13.83 5.12 -4.96
C VAL A 154 -13.78 5.04 -3.43
N TRP A 155 -14.67 4.24 -2.86
CA TRP A 155 -14.70 3.94 -1.42
C TRP A 155 -14.23 2.51 -1.20
N GLN A 156 -13.56 2.25 -0.08
CA GLN A 156 -13.04 0.94 0.26
C GLN A 156 -13.34 0.58 1.71
N TYR A 157 -13.79 -0.66 1.94
CA TYR A 157 -14.05 -1.14 3.29
C TYR A 157 -12.77 -1.57 4.01
N TYR A 158 -12.56 -0.97 5.17
CA TYR A 158 -11.54 -1.35 6.13
C TYR A 158 -12.25 -1.80 7.43
N PRO A 159 -12.17 -3.08 7.80
CA PRO A 159 -12.73 -3.59 9.05
C PRO A 159 -12.27 -2.77 10.25
N GLY A 160 -13.23 -2.33 11.06
CA GLY A 160 -12.97 -1.46 12.21
C GLY A 160 -12.79 0.02 11.88
N GLU A 161 -12.82 0.41 10.60
CA GLU A 161 -12.69 1.81 10.15
C GLU A 161 -13.88 2.26 9.28
N GLY A 162 -14.72 1.34 8.80
CA GLY A 162 -15.84 1.63 7.90
C GLY A 162 -15.41 1.72 6.43
N ILE A 163 -16.27 2.25 5.57
CA ILE A 163 -15.86 2.56 4.18
C ILE A 163 -15.13 3.91 4.15
N GLN A 164 -13.94 3.95 3.57
CA GLN A 164 -13.08 5.13 3.55
C GLN A 164 -12.84 5.57 2.11
N LEU A 165 -12.70 6.89 1.89
CA LEU A 165 -12.29 7.41 0.60
C LEU A 165 -10.91 6.84 0.28
N GLN A 166 -10.83 6.04 -0.78
CA GLN A 166 -9.56 5.49 -1.23
C GLN A 166 -8.94 6.45 -2.25
N VAL A 167 -8.12 7.39 -1.75
CA VAL A 167 -7.49 8.45 -2.55
C VAL A 167 -6.66 7.88 -3.71
N LEU A 168 -5.81 6.88 -3.44
CA LEU A 168 -4.96 6.25 -4.45
C LEU A 168 -5.82 5.56 -5.52
N GLY A 169 -6.78 4.75 -5.11
CA GLY A 169 -7.75 4.08 -6.00
C GLY A 169 -8.57 5.06 -6.84
N THR A 170 -8.99 6.18 -6.26
CA THR A 170 -9.72 7.23 -6.97
C THR A 170 -8.87 7.88 -8.05
N PHE A 171 -7.60 8.19 -7.77
CA PHE A 171 -6.69 8.70 -8.80
C PHE A 171 -6.21 7.64 -9.79
N GLY A 172 -6.14 6.37 -9.37
CA GLY A 172 -5.94 5.23 -10.26
C GLY A 172 -7.08 5.16 -11.29
N LYS A 173 -8.33 5.22 -10.82
CA LYS A 173 -9.53 5.30 -11.68
C LYS A 173 -9.47 6.49 -12.63
N ALA A 174 -9.11 7.67 -12.13
CA ALA A 174 -8.99 8.86 -12.96
C ALA A 174 -7.95 8.69 -14.09
N ASN A 175 -6.82 8.04 -13.82
CA ASN A 175 -5.85 7.72 -14.88
C ASN A 175 -6.42 6.69 -15.87
N GLY A 176 -7.19 5.71 -15.41
CA GLY A 176 -7.97 4.80 -16.26
C GLY A 176 -8.92 5.54 -17.20
N LEU A 177 -9.71 6.46 -16.67
CA LEU A 177 -10.65 7.31 -17.45
C LEU A 177 -9.92 8.21 -18.46
N TRP A 178 -8.74 8.72 -18.10
CA TRP A 178 -7.90 9.45 -19.04
C TRP A 178 -7.40 8.55 -20.19
N MET A 179 -6.95 7.33 -19.89
CA MET A 179 -6.51 6.38 -20.91
C MET A 179 -7.66 5.98 -21.86
N SER A 180 -8.86 5.74 -21.32
CA SER A 180 -10.05 5.42 -22.11
C SER A 180 -10.70 6.64 -22.77
N LYS A 181 -10.18 7.85 -22.51
CA LYS A 181 -10.73 9.13 -22.99
C LYS A 181 -12.18 9.39 -22.58
N ASP A 182 -12.61 8.87 -21.43
CA ASP A 182 -13.93 9.19 -20.84
C ASP A 182 -13.87 10.57 -20.18
N ARG A 183 -14.15 11.60 -20.99
CA ARG A 183 -13.94 13.02 -20.64
C ARG A 183 -14.85 13.48 -19.50
N ASP A 184 -16.10 13.02 -19.51
CA ASP A 184 -17.13 13.49 -18.59
C ASP A 184 -16.89 12.94 -17.19
N LYS A 185 -16.67 11.61 -17.07
CA LYS A 185 -16.35 11.01 -15.76
C LYS A 185 -15.01 11.49 -15.23
N LEU A 186 -14.01 11.68 -16.10
CA LEU A 186 -12.73 12.24 -15.69
C LEU A 186 -12.89 13.64 -15.09
N GLY A 187 -13.65 14.52 -15.76
CA GLY A 187 -13.94 15.87 -15.28
C GLY A 187 -14.66 15.85 -13.93
N ASN A 188 -15.74 15.06 -13.84
CA ASN A 188 -16.54 14.92 -12.62
C ASN A 188 -15.70 14.43 -11.44
N LEU A 189 -14.94 13.35 -11.62
CA LEU A 189 -14.08 12.77 -10.57
C LEU A 189 -13.04 13.79 -10.08
N LEU A 190 -12.38 14.51 -10.98
CA LEU A 190 -11.35 15.49 -10.60
C LEU A 190 -11.93 16.75 -9.95
N ASP A 191 -13.15 17.15 -10.32
CA ASP A 191 -13.86 18.24 -9.67
C ASP A 191 -14.29 17.84 -8.24
N GLU A 192 -14.79 16.61 -8.05
CA GLU A 192 -15.05 16.04 -6.72
C GLU A 192 -13.78 16.00 -5.87
N MET A 193 -12.69 15.41 -6.37
CA MET A 193 -11.43 15.33 -5.63
C MET A 193 -10.84 16.70 -5.32
N ARG A 194 -11.05 17.72 -6.16
CA ARG A 194 -10.61 19.09 -5.87
C ARG A 194 -11.39 19.68 -4.70
N ALA A 195 -12.69 19.42 -4.61
CA ALA A 195 -13.54 19.86 -3.50
C ALA A 195 -13.22 19.16 -2.17
N LEU A 196 -12.62 17.97 -2.22
CA LEU A 196 -12.22 17.18 -1.05
C LEU A 196 -10.77 17.43 -0.59
N ALA A 197 -9.99 18.22 -1.33
CA ALA A 197 -8.62 18.52 -0.99
C ALA A 197 -8.55 19.42 0.26
N SER A 198 -7.56 19.17 1.12
CA SER A 198 -7.30 19.93 2.34
C SER A 198 -6.07 20.84 2.20
N THR A 199 -5.84 21.70 3.20
CA THR A 199 -4.56 22.37 3.40
C THR A 199 -3.74 21.63 4.47
N ARG A 200 -2.59 21.07 4.09
CA ARG A 200 -1.66 20.33 4.97
C ARG A 200 -0.25 20.88 4.81
N GLY A 201 0.37 21.33 5.90
CA GLY A 201 1.72 21.91 5.85
C GLY A 201 1.86 23.09 4.86
N GLY A 202 0.78 23.85 4.65
CA GLY A 202 0.72 24.94 3.66
C GLY A 202 0.57 24.49 2.20
N ALA A 203 0.36 23.20 1.92
CA ALA A 203 0.14 22.66 0.58
C ALA A 203 -1.29 22.11 0.41
N LEU A 204 -1.76 22.04 -0.83
CA LEU A 204 -2.96 21.27 -1.15
C LEU A 204 -2.64 19.78 -0.97
N ALA A 205 -3.49 19.04 -0.26
CA ALA A 205 -3.26 17.62 0.00
C ALA A 205 -4.55 16.81 -0.13
N TRP A 206 -4.40 15.57 -0.61
CA TRP A 206 -5.44 14.55 -0.47
C TRP A 206 -5.02 13.60 0.65
N GLU A 207 -5.83 13.56 1.70
CA GLU A 207 -5.49 12.90 2.96
C GLU A 207 -6.39 11.68 3.21
N TYR A 208 -5.87 10.78 4.03
CA TYR A 208 -6.61 9.68 4.61
C TYR A 208 -7.03 10.02 6.04
N TYR A 209 -8.30 9.74 6.35
CA TYR A 209 -8.96 10.16 7.59
C TYR A 209 -9.33 8.99 8.51
N PHE A 210 -8.56 7.91 8.48
CA PHE A 210 -8.75 6.73 9.33
C PHE A 210 -7.43 6.16 9.86
N TYR A 211 -7.49 5.26 10.85
CA TYR A 211 -6.29 4.58 11.35
C TYR A 211 -5.85 3.51 10.37
N PHE A 212 -4.55 3.44 10.09
CA PHE A 212 -4.01 2.43 9.19
C PHE A 212 -2.58 2.09 9.59
N GLY A 213 -2.29 0.81 9.82
CA GLY A 213 -0.96 0.30 10.16
C GLY A 213 -0.17 1.16 11.16
N GLY A 214 -0.79 1.51 12.29
CA GLY A 214 -0.20 2.32 13.35
C GLY A 214 -0.27 3.85 13.14
N GLY A 215 -0.63 4.31 11.94
CA GLY A 215 -0.91 5.71 11.64
C GLY A 215 -2.25 6.16 12.20
N LYS A 216 -2.30 7.41 12.68
CA LYS A 216 -3.52 8.07 13.16
C LYS A 216 -3.99 9.11 12.14
N PRO A 217 -5.31 9.32 11.96
CA PRO A 217 -5.79 10.33 11.03
C PRO A 217 -5.54 11.76 11.54
N PRO A 218 -5.23 12.73 10.66
CA PRO A 218 -5.08 12.58 9.21
C PRO A 218 -3.63 12.33 8.77
N TRP A 219 -3.46 11.53 7.73
CA TRP A 219 -2.16 11.27 7.11
C TRP A 219 -2.21 11.35 5.58
N ALA A 220 -1.05 11.49 4.94
CA ALA A 220 -0.93 11.62 3.50
C ALA A 220 0.02 10.56 2.93
N SER A 221 -0.10 10.29 1.63
CA SER A 221 0.76 9.37 0.89
C SER A 221 1.43 10.10 -0.27
N ALA A 222 2.76 9.99 -0.39
CA ALA A 222 3.49 10.54 -1.54
C ALA A 222 2.98 9.93 -2.86
N MET A 223 2.71 8.63 -2.85
CA MET A 223 2.25 7.89 -4.01
C MET A 223 0.88 8.36 -4.46
N ALA A 224 -0.10 8.40 -3.54
CA ALA A 224 -1.45 8.90 -3.87
C ALA A 224 -1.40 10.36 -4.35
N GLN A 225 -0.61 11.21 -3.68
CA GLN A 225 -0.43 12.59 -4.07
C GLN A 225 0.16 12.71 -5.49
N ALA A 226 1.20 11.94 -5.84
CA ALA A 226 1.86 11.98 -7.14
C ALA A 226 0.96 11.43 -8.27
N THR A 227 0.22 10.35 -8.02
CA THR A 227 -0.78 9.82 -8.95
C THR A 227 -1.87 10.87 -9.24
N GLY A 228 -2.28 11.63 -8.22
CA GLY A 228 -3.15 12.79 -8.37
C GLY A 228 -2.54 13.89 -9.26
N LEU A 229 -1.30 14.32 -8.98
CA LEU A 229 -0.62 15.34 -9.79
C LEU A 229 -0.53 14.95 -11.27
N GLN A 230 -0.19 13.69 -11.53
CA GLN A 230 -0.10 13.12 -12.88
C GLN A 230 -1.43 13.26 -13.62
N VAL A 231 -2.55 12.82 -13.01
CA VAL A 231 -3.85 12.85 -13.69
C VAL A 231 -4.40 14.27 -13.83
N TYR A 232 -4.21 15.15 -12.85
CA TYR A 232 -4.62 16.56 -13.00
C TYR A 232 -3.86 17.25 -14.14
N ALA A 233 -2.57 16.97 -14.32
CA ALA A 233 -1.82 17.49 -15.46
C ALA A 233 -2.31 16.91 -16.80
N ARG A 234 -2.46 15.59 -16.88
CA ARG A 234 -3.01 14.90 -18.06
C ARG A 234 -4.41 15.43 -18.45
N ALA A 235 -5.30 15.56 -17.47
CA ALA A 235 -6.64 16.07 -17.65
C ALA A 235 -6.66 17.55 -18.04
N SER A 236 -5.71 18.37 -17.56
CA SER A 236 -5.64 19.78 -17.97
C SER A 236 -5.47 19.94 -19.49
N GLN A 237 -4.66 19.07 -20.11
CA GLN A 237 -4.45 19.04 -21.56
C GLN A 237 -5.66 18.42 -22.27
N LEU A 238 -6.09 17.22 -21.83
CA LEU A 238 -7.19 16.50 -22.49
C LEU A 238 -8.49 17.31 -22.47
N LEU A 239 -8.87 17.85 -21.30
CA LEU A 239 -10.11 18.58 -21.09
C LEU A 239 -10.01 20.08 -21.38
N ARG A 240 -8.82 20.58 -21.74
CA ARG A 240 -8.54 22.01 -21.95
C ARG A 240 -8.96 22.87 -20.74
N LYS A 241 -8.74 22.35 -19.52
CA LYS A 241 -9.08 22.99 -18.24
C LYS A 241 -7.79 23.39 -17.50
N PRO A 242 -7.23 24.59 -17.72
CA PRO A 242 -5.97 25.02 -17.09
C PRO A 242 -6.03 25.05 -15.55
N ALA A 243 -7.22 25.22 -14.96
CA ALA A 243 -7.42 25.17 -13.52
C ALA A 243 -6.99 23.84 -12.86
N TYR A 244 -6.96 22.75 -13.62
CA TYR A 244 -6.44 21.46 -13.13
C TYR A 244 -4.92 21.49 -12.95
N LEU A 245 -4.19 22.17 -13.83
CA LEU A 245 -2.76 22.35 -13.68
C LEU A 245 -2.43 23.21 -12.44
N GLU A 246 -3.22 24.25 -12.18
CA GLU A 246 -3.10 25.07 -10.97
C GLU A 246 -3.40 24.29 -9.68
N THR A 247 -4.35 23.34 -9.74
CA THR A 247 -4.61 22.42 -8.61
C THR A 247 -3.39 21.55 -8.35
N ALA A 248 -2.80 20.96 -9.39
CA ALA A 248 -1.57 20.16 -9.27
C ALA A 248 -0.38 20.99 -8.76
N LYS A 249 -0.22 22.24 -9.23
CA LYS A 249 0.83 23.16 -8.78
C LYS A 249 0.74 23.51 -7.29
N LYS A 250 -0.48 23.56 -6.72
CA LYS A 250 -0.68 23.69 -5.27
C LYS A 250 -0.33 22.40 -4.52
N GLY A 251 -0.61 21.25 -5.13
CA GLY A 251 -0.36 19.92 -4.56
C GLY A 251 1.11 19.53 -4.50
N VAL A 252 1.89 19.85 -5.54
CA VAL A 252 3.32 19.46 -5.63
C VAL A 252 4.18 20.06 -4.51
N ARG A 253 3.70 21.13 -3.86
CA ARG A 253 4.39 21.72 -2.70
C ARG A 253 4.55 20.75 -1.53
N LEU A 254 3.63 19.79 -1.36
CA LEU A 254 3.64 18.85 -0.24
C LEU A 254 4.91 17.98 -0.18
N PHE A 255 5.50 17.67 -1.34
CA PHE A 255 6.75 16.92 -1.47
C PHE A 255 7.97 17.68 -0.95
N GLY A 256 7.91 19.01 -0.89
CA GLY A 256 8.95 19.83 -0.29
C GLY A 256 8.88 19.90 1.25
N VAL A 257 7.73 19.54 1.83
CA VAL A 257 7.45 19.64 3.26
C VAL A 257 7.91 18.36 3.98
N GLY A 258 8.56 18.51 5.13
CA GLY A 258 9.03 17.41 5.95
C GLY A 258 7.90 16.58 6.55
N ALA A 259 8.06 15.26 6.58
CA ALA A 259 7.16 14.37 7.32
C ALA A 259 7.18 14.68 8.84
N PRO A 260 6.04 14.54 9.56
CA PRO A 260 4.78 14.02 9.07
C PRO A 260 3.87 15.06 8.41
N ALA A 261 4.16 16.36 8.51
CA ALA A 261 3.32 17.42 7.91
C ALA A 261 3.28 17.35 6.38
N GLY A 262 4.39 16.99 5.74
CA GLY A 262 4.47 16.68 4.32
C GLY A 262 4.72 15.20 4.06
N VAL A 263 5.29 14.91 2.89
CA VAL A 263 5.58 13.53 2.45
C VAL A 263 7.06 13.29 2.16
N GLY A 264 7.94 14.27 2.43
CA GLY A 264 9.36 14.19 2.15
C GLY A 264 10.23 14.03 3.39
N VAL A 265 11.36 13.32 3.25
CA VAL A 265 12.46 13.26 4.23
C VAL A 265 13.75 13.64 3.52
N LYS A 266 14.46 14.66 4.02
CA LYS A 266 15.79 15.04 3.48
C LYS A 266 16.78 13.92 3.76
N THR A 267 17.65 13.64 2.80
CA THR A 267 18.73 12.65 2.92
C THR A 267 20.02 13.24 2.38
N ASN A 268 21.16 12.59 2.64
CA ASN A 268 22.46 13.06 2.11
C ASN A 268 22.49 13.06 0.58
N ALA A 269 21.84 12.08 -0.08
CA ALA A 269 21.78 12.01 -1.54
C ALA A 269 20.69 12.90 -2.16
N GLY A 270 19.68 13.31 -1.40
CA GLY A 270 18.58 14.12 -1.90
C GLY A 270 17.36 14.11 -0.98
N ARG A 271 16.28 13.44 -1.41
CA ARG A 271 15.03 13.39 -0.65
C ARG A 271 14.30 12.08 -0.88
N ARG A 272 13.86 11.43 0.20
CA ARG A 272 12.97 10.27 0.12
C ARG A 272 11.52 10.73 0.18
N PHE A 273 10.64 10.11 -0.61
CA PHE A 273 9.20 10.35 -0.54
C PHE A 273 8.49 9.15 0.07
N LEU A 274 7.67 9.41 1.10
CA LEU A 274 7.10 8.37 1.94
C LEU A 274 5.74 7.91 1.43
N LEU A 275 5.56 6.59 1.30
CA LEU A 275 4.24 6.01 1.09
C LEU A 275 3.28 6.38 2.22
N TYR A 276 3.78 6.44 3.45
CA TYR A 276 3.04 6.82 4.66
C TYR A 276 3.71 8.00 5.35
N SER A 277 3.08 9.18 5.36
CA SER A 277 3.67 10.38 5.98
C SER A 277 3.99 10.21 7.46
N TYR A 278 3.31 9.30 8.16
CA TYR A 278 3.51 9.03 9.58
C TYR A 278 4.64 8.02 9.88
N ALA A 279 5.18 7.33 8.86
CA ALA A 279 6.13 6.24 9.06
C ALA A 279 7.42 6.45 8.24
N PRO A 280 8.27 7.43 8.59
CA PRO A 280 9.51 7.71 7.85
C PRO A 280 10.53 6.56 7.87
N SER A 281 10.42 5.64 8.84
CA SER A 281 11.24 4.42 8.89
C SER A 281 10.81 3.35 7.88
N GLN A 282 9.59 3.41 7.37
CA GLN A 282 9.06 2.49 6.38
C GLN A 282 9.40 3.00 4.97
N GLN A 283 10.62 2.70 4.55
CA GLN A 283 11.19 3.10 3.27
C GLN A 283 10.69 2.16 2.15
N VAL A 284 9.38 2.20 1.90
CA VAL A 284 8.67 1.30 0.97
C VAL A 284 9.05 1.61 -0.48
N LEU A 285 9.62 0.62 -1.16
CA LEU A 285 10.28 0.81 -2.46
C LEU A 285 9.29 1.12 -3.59
N ASN A 286 8.27 0.27 -3.77
CA ASN A 286 7.29 0.44 -4.85
C ASN A 286 6.55 1.79 -4.75
N GLY A 287 6.19 2.22 -3.53
CA GLY A 287 5.58 3.53 -3.30
C GLY A 287 6.47 4.70 -3.68
N PHE A 288 7.78 4.60 -3.41
CA PHE A 288 8.75 5.63 -3.77
C PHE A 288 8.98 5.69 -5.28
N VAL A 289 9.18 4.56 -5.95
CA VAL A 289 9.37 4.52 -7.42
C VAL A 289 8.14 5.05 -8.14
N GLN A 290 6.92 4.65 -7.74
CA GLN A 290 5.69 5.19 -8.35
C GLN A 290 5.52 6.70 -8.13
N THR A 291 5.96 7.20 -6.99
CA THR A 291 5.97 8.66 -6.74
C THR A 291 6.84 9.38 -7.77
N LEU A 292 8.00 8.81 -8.14
CA LEU A 292 8.87 9.40 -9.16
C LEU A 292 8.23 9.35 -10.55
N VAL A 293 7.52 8.27 -10.90
CA VAL A 293 6.74 8.19 -12.14
C VAL A 293 5.73 9.36 -12.21
N GLY A 294 4.93 9.55 -11.17
CA GLY A 294 3.94 10.63 -11.13
C GLY A 294 4.55 12.03 -11.16
N LEU A 295 5.65 12.26 -10.43
CA LEU A 295 6.38 13.54 -10.45
C LEU A 295 7.01 13.83 -11.82
N ASN A 296 7.55 12.82 -12.50
CA ASN A 296 8.12 12.97 -13.84
C ASN A 296 7.06 13.36 -14.86
N ASP A 297 5.92 12.67 -14.88
CA ASP A 297 4.82 12.98 -15.80
C ASP A 297 4.24 14.37 -15.53
N TYR A 298 4.03 14.71 -14.25
CA TYR A 298 3.63 16.06 -13.87
C TYR A 298 4.62 17.10 -14.37
N TRP A 299 5.92 16.90 -14.17
CA TRP A 299 6.95 17.83 -14.66
C TRP A 299 6.97 17.93 -16.19
N ALA A 300 6.88 16.81 -16.90
CA ALA A 300 6.88 16.78 -18.36
C ALA A 300 5.75 17.62 -18.97
N ILE A 301 4.57 17.58 -18.36
CA ILE A 301 3.39 18.34 -18.80
C ILE A 301 3.43 19.80 -18.30
N SER A 302 3.64 20.00 -17.00
CA SER A 302 3.52 21.32 -16.36
C SER A 302 4.70 22.25 -16.58
N ARG A 303 5.88 21.68 -16.90
CA ARG A 303 7.18 22.36 -16.89
C ARG A 303 7.52 23.02 -15.54
N ASP A 304 6.90 22.60 -14.43
CA ASP A 304 7.17 23.16 -13.10
C ASP A 304 8.62 22.84 -12.65
N ALA A 305 9.43 23.87 -12.48
CA ALA A 305 10.80 23.77 -12.00
C ALA A 305 10.92 23.13 -10.60
N ARG A 306 9.91 23.27 -9.74
CA ARG A 306 9.84 22.60 -8.44
C ARG A 306 9.71 21.10 -8.60
N ALA A 307 8.83 20.64 -9.50
CA ALA A 307 8.67 19.22 -9.79
C ALA A 307 9.97 18.62 -10.34
N ARG A 308 10.64 19.31 -11.26
CA ARG A 308 11.97 18.92 -11.76
C ARG A 308 12.98 18.73 -10.63
N ARG A 309 13.07 19.70 -9.70
CA ARG A 309 14.01 19.62 -8.56
C ARG A 309 13.66 18.47 -7.61
N LEU A 310 12.38 18.28 -7.32
CA LEU A 310 11.89 17.20 -6.47
C LEU A 310 12.13 15.83 -7.10
N PHE A 311 11.83 15.66 -8.38
CA PHE A 311 12.11 14.44 -9.14
C PHE A 311 13.61 14.13 -9.09
N ARG A 312 14.49 15.07 -9.42
CA ARG A 312 15.95 14.85 -9.39
C ARG A 312 16.47 14.51 -7.99
N ALA A 313 15.98 15.15 -6.94
CA ALA A 313 16.37 14.83 -5.56
C ALA A 313 15.85 13.47 -5.10
N GLY A 314 14.63 13.12 -5.53
CA GLY A 314 14.01 11.82 -5.30
C GLY A 314 14.74 10.70 -6.01
N GLU A 315 15.03 10.89 -7.30
CA GLU A 315 15.68 9.93 -8.17
C GLU A 315 17.06 9.53 -7.65
N ARG A 316 17.88 10.50 -7.21
CA ARG A 316 19.18 10.21 -6.58
C ARG A 316 19.05 9.31 -5.34
N GLN A 317 18.06 9.56 -4.49
CA GLN A 317 17.83 8.73 -3.32
C GLN A 317 17.25 7.36 -3.71
N ALA A 318 16.35 7.31 -4.69
CA ALA A 318 15.72 6.07 -5.13
C ALA A 318 16.70 5.09 -5.77
N ARG A 319 17.78 5.56 -6.42
CA ARG A 319 18.86 4.67 -6.88
C ARG A 319 19.50 3.89 -5.72
N LEU A 320 19.76 4.57 -4.60
CA LEU A 320 20.34 3.95 -3.41
C LEU A 320 19.34 3.00 -2.75
N ASP A 321 18.07 3.40 -2.67
CA ASP A 321 17.02 2.57 -2.07
C ASP A 321 16.76 1.31 -2.90
N LEU A 322 16.81 1.43 -4.24
CA LEU A 322 16.69 0.30 -5.15
C LEU A 322 17.88 -0.64 -4.98
N ALA A 323 19.11 -0.12 -4.97
CA ALA A 323 20.30 -0.94 -4.77
C ALA A 323 20.28 -1.66 -3.41
N ALA A 324 19.81 -1.00 -2.35
CA ALA A 324 19.69 -1.60 -1.01
C ALA A 324 18.54 -2.62 -0.89
N SER A 325 17.61 -2.62 -1.86
CA SER A 325 16.45 -3.52 -1.88
C SER A 325 16.56 -4.60 -2.96
N ASP A 326 17.56 -4.55 -3.81
CA ASP A 326 17.86 -5.55 -4.84
C ASP A 326 18.67 -6.69 -4.20
N THR A 327 18.11 -7.89 -4.17
CA THR A 327 18.77 -9.06 -3.57
C THR A 327 19.69 -9.79 -4.55
N GLY A 328 19.72 -9.35 -5.81
CA GLY A 328 20.39 -10.05 -6.92
C GLY A 328 19.51 -11.11 -7.60
N ALA A 329 18.38 -11.50 -7.01
CA ALA A 329 17.42 -12.47 -7.57
C ALA A 329 15.95 -12.11 -7.35
N TRP A 330 15.68 -11.12 -6.51
CA TRP A 330 14.35 -10.64 -6.12
C TRP A 330 14.45 -9.24 -5.52
N SER A 331 13.34 -8.63 -5.11
CA SER A 331 13.33 -7.36 -4.38
C SER A 331 12.87 -7.51 -2.92
N LEU A 332 13.35 -6.61 -2.07
CA LEU A 332 12.76 -6.34 -0.77
C LEU A 332 11.57 -5.39 -0.92
N TYR A 333 10.55 -5.56 -0.09
CA TYR A 333 9.39 -4.67 -0.07
C TYR A 333 9.75 -3.23 0.37
N GLN A 334 10.69 -3.13 1.31
CA GLN A 334 11.23 -1.88 1.82
C GLN A 334 12.72 -2.08 2.12
N VAL A 335 13.47 -0.98 2.17
CA VAL A 335 14.91 -1.02 2.52
C VAL A 335 15.10 -1.73 3.86
N GLY A 336 15.95 -2.76 3.89
CA GLY A 336 16.23 -3.56 5.08
C GLY A 336 15.07 -4.46 5.55
N GLY A 337 13.99 -4.58 4.77
CA GLY A 337 12.84 -5.43 5.07
C GLY A 337 12.96 -6.86 4.56
N SER A 338 11.84 -7.59 4.63
CA SER A 338 11.70 -8.91 4.01
C SER A 338 11.54 -8.82 2.50
N GLU A 339 11.79 -9.94 1.81
CA GLU A 339 11.47 -10.12 0.40
C GLU A 339 10.00 -9.78 0.12
N ALA A 340 9.78 -9.11 -1.01
CA ALA A 340 8.45 -8.81 -1.55
C ALA A 340 7.69 -10.11 -1.82
N ASP A 341 6.36 -10.09 -1.67
CA ASP A 341 5.54 -11.15 -2.27
C ASP A 341 5.50 -10.98 -3.81
N LEU A 342 4.89 -11.95 -4.50
CA LEU A 342 4.80 -11.91 -5.97
C LEU A 342 4.18 -10.61 -6.45
N GLY A 343 3.06 -10.21 -5.84
CA GLY A 343 2.38 -8.97 -6.17
C GLY A 343 3.36 -7.82 -6.13
N TYR A 344 3.95 -7.50 -4.97
CA TYR A 344 4.87 -6.37 -4.88
C TYR A 344 6.11 -6.45 -5.79
N GLN A 345 6.61 -7.65 -6.10
CA GLN A 345 7.66 -7.81 -7.10
C GLN A 345 7.20 -7.38 -8.49
N GLU A 346 6.03 -7.83 -8.93
CA GLU A 346 5.44 -7.41 -10.20
C GLU A 346 5.27 -5.89 -10.23
N LEU A 347 4.79 -5.30 -9.13
CA LEU A 347 4.51 -3.87 -9.06
C LEU A 347 5.77 -3.02 -9.13
N VAL A 348 6.80 -3.36 -8.37
CA VAL A 348 8.04 -2.60 -8.43
C VAL A 348 8.70 -2.76 -9.79
N THR A 349 8.61 -3.94 -10.41
CA THR A 349 9.10 -4.19 -11.77
C THR A 349 8.36 -3.30 -12.77
N GLU A 350 7.02 -3.26 -12.73
CA GLU A 350 6.20 -2.41 -13.59
C GLU A 350 6.52 -0.91 -13.39
N PHE A 351 6.71 -0.46 -12.15
CA PHE A 351 7.04 0.93 -11.85
C PHE A 351 8.45 1.33 -12.30
N ILE A 352 9.41 0.42 -12.22
CA ILE A 352 10.75 0.61 -12.76
C ILE A 352 10.68 0.73 -14.29
N GLY A 353 9.97 -0.16 -14.98
CA GLY A 353 9.75 -0.08 -16.42
C GLY A 353 9.08 1.23 -16.83
N ASN A 354 7.99 1.59 -16.14
CA ASN A 354 7.30 2.87 -16.34
C ASN A 354 8.23 4.08 -16.18
N LEU A 355 9.17 4.03 -15.22
CA LEU A 355 10.14 5.10 -15.00
C LEU A 355 11.23 5.11 -16.08
N CYS A 356 11.70 3.95 -16.55
CA CYS A 356 12.59 3.84 -17.72
C CYS A 356 11.95 4.48 -18.95
N ASP A 357 10.72 4.10 -19.31
CA ASP A 357 10.04 4.58 -20.52
C ASP A 357 9.89 6.11 -20.55
N ARG A 358 9.61 6.69 -19.39
CA ARG A 358 9.32 8.13 -19.24
C ARG A 358 10.57 8.98 -19.08
N SER A 359 11.57 8.49 -18.35
CA SER A 359 12.77 9.28 -18.02
C SER A 359 13.94 9.00 -18.95
N ARG A 360 13.94 7.83 -19.62
CA ARG A 360 15.04 7.32 -20.45
C ARG A 360 16.40 7.30 -19.75
N ILE A 361 16.39 7.24 -18.42
CA ILE A 361 17.61 7.16 -17.61
C ILE A 361 18.13 5.72 -17.64
N ALA A 362 19.37 5.54 -18.12
CA ALA A 362 20.00 4.23 -18.31
C ALA A 362 19.90 3.31 -17.07
N PHE A 363 20.15 3.85 -15.87
CA PHE A 363 20.02 3.12 -14.61
C PHE A 363 18.66 2.42 -14.45
N TRP A 364 17.56 3.12 -14.74
CA TRP A 364 16.21 2.56 -14.58
C TRP A 364 15.89 1.56 -15.69
N CYS A 365 16.42 1.74 -16.90
CA CYS A 365 16.25 0.79 -17.99
C CYS A 365 17.07 -0.49 -17.79
N GLU A 366 18.23 -0.41 -17.16
CA GLU A 366 18.99 -1.59 -16.71
C GLU A 366 18.27 -2.31 -15.57
N ALA A 367 17.75 -1.56 -14.60
CA ALA A 367 16.95 -2.11 -13.52
C ALA A 367 15.68 -2.80 -14.05
N ASP A 368 15.01 -2.22 -15.04
CA ASP A 368 13.82 -2.81 -15.68
C ASP A 368 14.13 -4.19 -16.27
N ARG A 369 15.19 -4.28 -17.09
CA ARG A 369 15.65 -5.58 -17.64
C ARG A 369 16.00 -6.56 -16.53
N ARG A 370 16.67 -6.10 -15.46
CA ARG A 370 17.11 -6.96 -14.35
C ARG A 370 15.92 -7.48 -13.53
N PHE A 371 15.00 -6.61 -13.11
CA PHE A 371 13.84 -6.99 -12.30
C PHE A 371 12.83 -7.81 -13.11
N SER A 372 12.69 -7.54 -14.41
CA SER A 372 11.91 -8.38 -15.32
C SER A 372 12.44 -9.81 -15.43
N ARG A 373 13.77 -10.01 -15.34
CA ARG A 373 14.36 -11.35 -15.29
C ARG A 373 14.07 -12.07 -13.97
N TYR A 374 14.06 -11.37 -12.84
CA TYR A 374 13.79 -11.99 -11.54
C TYR A 374 12.44 -12.70 -11.45
N LEU A 375 11.45 -12.25 -12.22
CA LEU A 375 10.13 -12.89 -12.33
C LEU A 375 10.14 -14.21 -13.12
N LYS A 376 11.22 -14.50 -13.87
CA LYS A 376 11.31 -15.61 -14.82
C LYS A 376 12.44 -16.60 -14.53
N GLU A 377 13.52 -16.13 -13.91
CA GLU A 377 14.67 -16.98 -13.59
C GLU A 377 14.32 -17.93 -12.43
N PRO A 378 14.61 -19.24 -12.49
CA PRO A 378 14.43 -20.13 -11.35
C PRO A 378 15.26 -19.74 -10.11
N PRO A 379 14.87 -20.19 -8.91
CA PRO A 379 15.72 -20.04 -7.73
C PRO A 379 16.99 -20.90 -7.85
N THR A 380 18.14 -20.34 -7.50
CA THR A 380 19.39 -21.09 -7.45
C THR A 380 19.51 -21.81 -6.11
N LEU A 381 19.86 -23.09 -6.15
CA LEU A 381 19.96 -23.96 -4.98
C LEU A 381 21.41 -24.37 -4.78
N GLN A 382 21.90 -24.35 -3.55
CA GLN A 382 23.28 -24.78 -3.23
C GLN A 382 23.30 -25.61 -1.96
N LEU A 383 23.84 -26.83 -2.03
CA LEU A 383 24.09 -27.63 -0.82
C LEU A 383 25.33 -27.11 -0.07
N ILE A 384 25.17 -26.82 1.21
CA ILE A 384 26.25 -26.38 2.12
C ILE A 384 26.82 -27.60 2.87
N THR A 385 25.96 -28.44 3.45
CA THR A 385 26.40 -29.63 4.19
C THR A 385 26.88 -30.70 3.21
N ARG A 386 28.19 -30.96 3.17
CA ARG A 386 28.79 -31.97 2.28
C ARG A 386 29.18 -33.26 2.97
N ARG A 387 29.38 -33.24 4.29
CA ARG A 387 29.81 -34.40 5.09
C ARG A 387 29.06 -34.45 6.41
N VAL A 388 28.67 -35.65 6.83
CA VAL A 388 28.02 -35.92 8.13
C VAL A 388 28.55 -37.25 8.69
N ARG A 389 28.25 -37.56 9.96
CA ARG A 389 28.59 -38.86 10.56
C ARG A 389 27.37 -39.77 10.65
N ALA A 390 27.59 -41.06 10.40
CA ALA A 390 26.59 -42.11 10.54
C ALA A 390 25.96 -42.13 11.93
N GLY A 391 24.64 -42.33 12.00
CA GLY A 391 23.88 -42.40 13.26
C GLY A 391 23.66 -41.07 13.98
N ALA A 392 24.20 -39.95 13.49
CA ALA A 392 23.99 -38.64 14.09
C ALA A 392 22.62 -38.05 13.73
N GLN A 393 22.13 -37.10 14.53
CA GLN A 393 21.08 -36.18 14.13
C GLN A 393 21.73 -34.87 13.71
N THR A 394 21.53 -34.45 12.46
CA THR A 394 22.22 -33.29 11.88
C THR A 394 21.29 -32.40 11.09
N LEU A 395 21.71 -31.16 10.86
CA LEU A 395 21.03 -30.23 9.96
C LEU A 395 21.71 -30.27 8.59
N VAL A 396 21.00 -30.73 7.57
CA VAL A 396 21.47 -30.66 6.18
C VAL A 396 21.18 -29.26 5.68
N ARG A 397 22.24 -28.44 5.61
CA ARG A 397 22.17 -27.03 5.29
C ARG A 397 22.28 -26.81 3.79
N PHE A 398 21.51 -25.86 3.29
CA PHE A 398 21.52 -25.40 1.91
C PHE A 398 21.31 -23.88 1.85
N ARG A 399 21.52 -23.28 0.69
CA ARG A 399 21.23 -21.88 0.40
C ARG A 399 20.28 -21.78 -0.79
N VAL A 400 19.39 -20.81 -0.74
CA VAL A 400 18.50 -20.44 -1.86
C VAL A 400 18.64 -18.94 -2.17
N SER A 401 18.56 -18.53 -3.44
CA SER A 401 18.77 -17.13 -3.84
C SER A 401 17.59 -16.20 -3.56
N LYS A 402 16.38 -16.75 -3.50
CA LYS A 402 15.14 -16.00 -3.29
C LYS A 402 14.10 -16.82 -2.54
N ILE A 403 13.07 -16.16 -2.03
CA ILE A 403 11.94 -16.84 -1.39
C ILE A 403 11.38 -17.95 -2.28
N SER A 404 11.34 -19.18 -1.76
CA SER A 404 10.93 -20.37 -2.51
C SER A 404 10.43 -21.46 -1.59
N LYS A 405 9.51 -22.30 -2.09
CA LYS A 405 9.23 -23.60 -1.50
C LYS A 405 10.35 -24.56 -1.88
N VAL A 406 11.26 -24.82 -0.96
CA VAL A 406 12.41 -25.70 -1.19
C VAL A 406 12.09 -27.10 -0.71
N GLY A 407 12.26 -28.08 -1.59
CA GLY A 407 12.23 -29.50 -1.28
C GLY A 407 13.65 -30.06 -1.13
N LEU A 408 13.83 -31.00 -0.21
CA LEU A 408 15.07 -31.74 -0.02
C LEU A 408 14.74 -33.23 0.05
N THR A 409 15.36 -33.99 -0.84
CA THR A 409 15.29 -35.45 -0.87
C THR A 409 16.69 -36.03 -0.74
N ILE A 410 16.90 -36.95 0.20
CA ILE A 410 18.16 -37.69 0.35
C ILE A 410 17.92 -39.14 -0.01
N ARG A 411 18.72 -39.71 -0.91
CA ARG A 411 18.68 -41.14 -1.25
C ARG A 411 19.93 -41.86 -0.77
N THR A 412 19.76 -43.08 -0.29
CA THR A 412 20.84 -43.98 0.11
C THR A 412 21.64 -44.45 -1.11
N PRO A 413 22.84 -45.04 -0.93
CA PRO A 413 23.55 -45.70 -2.03
C PRO A 413 22.73 -46.76 -2.78
N SER A 414 21.76 -47.40 -2.10
CA SER A 414 20.83 -48.36 -2.70
C SER A 414 19.65 -47.73 -3.44
N GLY A 415 19.57 -46.40 -3.51
CA GLY A 415 18.48 -45.65 -4.16
C GLY A 415 17.24 -45.41 -3.30
N ALA A 416 17.18 -45.95 -2.08
CA ALA A 416 16.05 -45.77 -1.17
C ALA A 416 16.00 -44.34 -0.61
N THR A 417 14.79 -43.78 -0.45
CA THR A 417 14.64 -42.43 0.13
C THR A 417 14.87 -42.47 1.63
N SER A 418 15.90 -41.75 2.11
CA SER A 418 16.21 -41.61 3.53
C SER A 418 15.53 -40.39 4.17
N LEU A 419 15.29 -39.33 3.40
CA LEU A 419 14.57 -38.13 3.83
C LEU A 419 13.85 -37.52 2.63
N SER A 420 12.63 -37.03 2.84
CA SER A 420 11.93 -36.15 1.90
C SER A 420 11.12 -35.13 2.68
N THR A 421 11.41 -33.85 2.51
CA THR A 421 10.73 -32.77 3.22
C THR A 421 10.75 -31.47 2.41
N SER A 422 9.89 -30.51 2.74
CA SER A 422 9.89 -29.19 2.09
C SER A 422 9.32 -28.11 3.00
N ALA A 423 9.75 -26.87 2.77
CA ALA A 423 9.17 -25.68 3.41
C ALA A 423 9.39 -24.44 2.53
N THR A 424 8.52 -23.44 2.67
CA THR A 424 8.76 -22.10 2.12
C THR A 424 9.76 -21.37 2.99
N VAL A 425 10.90 -21.03 2.42
CA VAL A 425 12.00 -20.36 3.09
C VAL A 425 12.39 -19.09 2.33
N SER A 426 12.88 -18.07 3.04
CA SER A 426 13.40 -16.84 2.43
C SER A 426 14.75 -17.09 1.73
N ARG A 427 15.28 -16.10 1.04
CA ARG A 427 16.68 -16.12 0.57
C ARG A 427 17.66 -16.42 1.71
N GLY A 428 18.80 -16.98 1.36
CA GLY A 428 19.91 -17.24 2.27
C GLY A 428 19.99 -18.69 2.77
N PRO A 429 20.74 -18.94 3.86
CA PRO A 429 20.99 -20.28 4.35
C PRO A 429 19.82 -20.83 5.18
N HIS A 430 19.47 -22.08 4.95
CA HIS A 430 18.46 -22.85 5.67
C HIS A 430 18.94 -24.29 5.88
N GLY A 431 18.15 -25.12 6.52
CA GLY A 431 18.42 -26.55 6.57
C GLY A 431 17.26 -27.36 7.13
N TYR A 432 17.31 -28.66 6.87
CA TYR A 432 16.35 -29.62 7.40
C TYR A 432 17.04 -30.64 8.28
N ALA A 433 16.37 -31.02 9.36
CA ALA A 433 16.88 -32.04 10.27
C ALA A 433 16.84 -33.40 9.59
N TRP A 434 17.93 -34.15 9.72
CA TRP A 434 18.07 -35.49 9.18
C TRP A 434 18.65 -36.42 10.26
N LYS A 435 17.96 -37.54 10.49
CA LYS A 435 18.48 -38.67 11.25
C LYS A 435 19.31 -39.53 10.30
N VAL A 436 20.63 -39.39 10.38
CA VAL A 436 21.57 -40.00 9.43
C VAL A 436 21.57 -41.52 9.64
N PRO A 437 21.41 -42.34 8.58
CA PRO A 437 21.54 -43.79 8.68
C PRO A 437 22.92 -44.22 9.21
N SER A 438 23.01 -45.47 9.67
CA SER A 438 24.28 -46.01 10.20
C SER A 438 25.26 -46.44 9.11
N THR A 439 24.80 -46.56 7.87
CA THR A 439 25.61 -47.00 6.72
C THR A 439 26.47 -45.85 6.20
N PRO A 440 27.80 -45.96 6.24
CA PRO A 440 28.68 -44.98 5.60
C PRO A 440 28.57 -45.07 4.07
N GLY A 441 28.94 -43.98 3.39
CA GLY A 441 29.00 -43.95 1.94
C GLY A 441 28.49 -42.64 1.35
N THR A 442 28.11 -42.71 0.09
CA THR A 442 27.73 -41.56 -0.72
C THR A 442 26.21 -41.50 -0.87
N TYR A 443 25.62 -40.37 -0.52
CA TYR A 443 24.19 -40.15 -0.57
C TYR A 443 23.88 -39.05 -1.59
N ASP A 444 22.87 -39.30 -2.43
CA ASP A 444 22.38 -38.29 -3.36
C ASP A 444 21.44 -37.35 -2.62
N VAL A 445 21.67 -36.06 -2.79
CA VAL A 445 20.82 -35.00 -2.24
C VAL A 445 20.24 -34.22 -3.42
N VAL A 446 18.94 -34.34 -3.62
CA VAL A 446 18.21 -33.54 -4.59
C VAL A 446 17.58 -32.37 -3.85
N LEU A 447 17.92 -31.16 -4.28
CA LEU A 447 17.18 -29.96 -3.91
C LEU A 447 16.25 -29.57 -5.06
N THR A 448 15.00 -29.27 -4.73
CA THR A 448 14.06 -28.61 -5.63
C THR A 448 13.64 -27.28 -5.04
N GLY A 449 13.26 -26.31 -5.86
CA GLY A 449 12.82 -25.01 -5.40
C GLY A 449 11.82 -24.41 -6.36
N THR A 450 10.63 -24.06 -5.87
CA THR A 450 9.63 -23.30 -6.64
C THR A 450 9.53 -21.91 -6.04
N ASP A 451 9.85 -20.87 -6.80
CA ASP A 451 9.71 -19.48 -6.33
C ASP A 451 8.25 -19.00 -6.30
N LEU A 452 8.02 -17.76 -5.85
CA LEU A 452 6.66 -17.22 -5.77
C LEU A 452 6.00 -16.98 -7.13
N ALA A 453 6.78 -16.85 -8.21
CA ALA A 453 6.29 -16.72 -9.58
C ALA A 453 6.05 -18.08 -10.26
N GLY A 454 6.33 -19.19 -9.56
CA GLY A 454 6.16 -20.54 -10.08
C GLY A 454 7.35 -21.05 -10.90
N ASN A 455 8.50 -20.37 -10.86
CA ASN A 455 9.69 -20.87 -11.55
C ASN A 455 10.33 -22.00 -10.74
N ASP A 456 10.58 -23.13 -11.41
CA ASP A 456 11.14 -24.33 -10.80
C ASP A 456 12.65 -24.48 -11.05
N GLY A 457 13.40 -24.69 -9.97
CA GLY A 457 14.81 -25.08 -9.98
C GLY A 457 15.00 -26.47 -9.39
N ARG A 458 15.96 -27.22 -9.93
CA ARG A 458 16.35 -28.54 -9.40
C ARG A 458 17.85 -28.72 -9.53
N GLU A 459 18.48 -29.15 -8.45
CA GLU A 459 19.91 -29.44 -8.41
C GLU A 459 20.15 -30.76 -7.68
N THR A 460 21.10 -31.55 -8.19
CA THR A 460 21.50 -32.81 -7.56
C THR A 460 22.93 -32.67 -7.04
N PHE A 461 23.12 -33.06 -5.79
CA PHE A 461 24.37 -32.98 -5.08
C PHE A 461 24.72 -34.32 -4.45
N THR A 462 25.95 -34.39 -3.99
CA THR A 462 26.47 -35.54 -3.26
C THR A 462 26.82 -35.14 -1.82
N LEU A 463 26.44 -35.98 -0.86
CA LEU A 463 26.75 -35.85 0.56
C LEU A 463 27.41 -37.13 1.07
N THR A 464 28.55 -37.01 1.74
CA THR A 464 29.29 -38.16 2.28
C THR A 464 28.90 -38.43 3.73
N VAL A 465 28.44 -39.65 4.02
CA VAL A 465 28.25 -40.15 5.38
C VAL A 465 29.51 -40.90 5.80
N LEU A 466 30.21 -40.36 6.79
CA LEU A 466 31.38 -40.97 7.40
C LEU A 466 30.96 -42.04 8.42
N GLY A 467 31.87 -42.96 8.74
CA GLY A 467 31.69 -43.90 9.85
C GLY A 467 31.36 -43.22 11.18
N ARG A 468 30.80 -44.00 12.12
CA ARG A 468 30.57 -43.53 13.49
C ARG A 468 31.90 -43.05 14.10
N ALA A 469 31.83 -42.07 15.00
CA ALA A 469 32.99 -41.71 15.79
C ALA A 469 33.44 -42.94 16.60
N ARG A 470 34.74 -43.25 16.58
CA ARG A 470 35.31 -44.17 17.57
C ARG A 470 35.18 -43.47 18.92
N THR A 471 34.41 -44.05 19.83
CA THR A 471 34.29 -43.63 21.23
C THR A 471 35.58 -43.92 21.97
#